data_AF-A0A2V9EVY2-F1
#
_entry.id   AF-A0A2V9EVY2-F1
#
_cell.length_a   1.000
_cell.length_b   1.000
_cell.length_c   1.000
_cell.angle_alpha   90.00
_cell.angle_beta   90.00
_cell.angle_gamma   90.00
#
_symmetry.space_group_name_H-M   'P 1'
#
loop_
_entity.id
_entity.type
_entity.pdbx_description
1 polymer ?
#
loop_
_entity_poly.entity_id
_entity_poly.type
_entity_poly.pdbx_seq_one_letter_code
_entity_poly.pdbx_strand_id
1 'polypeptide(L)'
;MANTKMPDTNRAGTTLIREGTPLPTNLSIESEAFLTGWRIIKNLDRSTLARNIEGANWNFFYLAGEIRATVLGRDRSGTLRRAVRRVLAKQKGQKFNSLEITNVVSKWFLGIPFINITAHLRHIQQGIGLVPAKDSALRMPVGAPNKEMPTKRYTALIPSS
;
A
#
# COMPACT_ATOMS: atom_id res chain seq x y z
N MET A 1 29.77 -2.92 14.65
CA MET A 1 28.61 -2.03 14.42
C MET A 1 28.48 -1.81 12.92
N ALA A 2 27.46 -2.37 12.26
CA ALA A 2 27.29 -2.19 10.83
C ALA A 2 26.84 -0.76 10.52
N ASN A 3 27.70 0.01 9.86
CA ASN A 3 27.37 1.33 9.36
C ASN A 3 26.50 1.13 8.10
N THR A 4 25.18 0.95 8.29
CA THR A 4 24.23 0.89 7.17
C THR A 4 24.18 2.28 6.54
N LYS A 5 25.08 2.52 5.58
CA LYS A 5 25.04 3.69 4.71
C LYS A 5 23.71 3.61 3.96
N MET A 6 22.77 4.47 4.35
CA MET A 6 21.46 4.55 3.71
C MET A 6 21.70 4.84 2.22
N PRO A 7 21.12 4.05 1.30
CA PRO A 7 21.27 4.32 -0.13
C PRO A 7 20.81 5.74 -0.39
N ASP A 8 21.58 6.50 -1.18
CA ASP A 8 21.42 7.94 -1.41
C ASP A 8 19.95 8.32 -1.51
N THR A 9 19.37 8.77 -0.39
CA THR A 9 17.92 8.97 -0.27
C THR A 9 17.52 10.32 -0.86
N ASN A 10 18.12 10.64 -2.00
CA ASN A 10 17.80 11.71 -2.93
C ASN A 10 16.83 11.23 -4.03
N ARG A 11 16.46 9.94 -4.03
CA ARG A 11 15.64 9.39 -5.11
C ARG A 11 14.16 9.65 -4.88
N ALA A 12 13.68 10.76 -5.44
CA ALA A 12 12.33 10.80 -6.00
C ALA A 12 12.02 9.47 -6.72
N GLY A 13 10.82 8.92 -6.52
CA GLY A 13 10.44 7.57 -6.96
C GLY A 13 10.71 6.47 -5.93
N THR A 14 11.12 6.81 -4.71
CA THR A 14 11.24 5.84 -3.62
C THR A 14 9.87 5.29 -3.23
N THR A 15 9.71 3.97 -3.27
CA THR A 15 8.48 3.30 -2.86
C THR A 15 8.66 2.60 -1.51
N LEU A 16 7.72 2.83 -0.61
CA LEU A 16 7.56 2.11 0.64
C LEU A 16 6.38 1.16 0.53
N ILE A 17 6.48 0.02 1.21
CA ILE A 17 5.43 -0.97 1.37
C ILE A 17 5.21 -1.25 2.85
N ARG A 18 3.95 -1.46 3.22
CA ARG A 18 3.59 -1.90 4.56
C ARG A 18 4.05 -3.34 4.76
N GLU A 19 4.56 -3.66 5.95
CA GLU A 19 4.88 -5.05 6.30
C GLU A 19 3.63 -5.94 6.21
N GLY A 20 3.81 -7.14 5.67
CA GLY A 20 2.71 -8.07 5.42
C GLY A 20 1.84 -7.73 4.21
N THR A 21 2.21 -6.72 3.39
CA THR A 21 1.53 -6.48 2.11
C THR A 21 1.65 -7.72 1.23
N PRO A 22 0.52 -8.31 0.78
CA PRO A 22 0.57 -9.41 -0.17
C PRO A 22 1.28 -8.97 -1.45
N LEU A 23 2.12 -9.85 -1.99
CA LEU A 23 2.87 -9.62 -3.23
C LEU A 23 2.73 -10.85 -4.14
N PRO A 24 2.93 -10.70 -5.46
CA PRO A 24 2.98 -11.84 -6.36
C PRO A 24 4.04 -12.86 -5.92
N THR A 25 3.69 -14.14 -5.91
CA THR A 25 4.57 -15.24 -5.44
C THR A 25 5.91 -15.31 -6.19
N ASN A 26 5.90 -14.93 -7.46
CA ASN A 26 7.07 -14.90 -8.34
C ASN A 26 7.86 -13.58 -8.27
N LEU A 27 7.40 -12.59 -7.49
CA LEU A 27 8.05 -11.29 -7.39
C LEU A 27 8.92 -11.20 -6.14
N SER A 28 10.23 -11.41 -6.32
CA SER A 28 11.21 -11.14 -5.27
C SER A 28 11.48 -9.64 -5.17
N ILE A 29 10.97 -9.00 -4.12
CA ILE A 29 11.23 -7.59 -3.83
C ILE A 29 12.28 -7.48 -2.74
N GLU A 30 13.47 -7.02 -3.11
CA GLU A 30 14.46 -6.62 -2.12
C GLU A 30 13.96 -5.38 -1.37
N SER A 31 13.91 -5.46 -0.05
CA SER A 31 13.43 -4.36 0.78
C SER A 31 14.17 -4.31 2.11
N GLU A 32 14.26 -3.13 2.72
CA GLU A 32 14.81 -2.94 4.07
C GLU A 32 13.81 -2.25 4.99
N ALA A 33 13.95 -2.47 6.30
CA ALA A 33 13.12 -1.79 7.30
C ALA A 33 13.41 -0.28 7.31
N PHE A 34 12.35 0.53 7.23
CA PHE A 34 12.45 1.99 7.19
C PHE A 34 11.74 2.67 8.37
N LEU A 35 10.52 2.25 8.69
CA LEU A 35 9.81 2.61 9.91
C LEU A 35 9.12 1.35 10.46
N THR A 36 8.68 1.37 11.69
CA THR A 36 7.88 0.26 12.24
C THR A 36 6.68 -0.02 11.33
N GLY A 37 6.57 -1.24 10.82
CA GLY A 37 5.49 -1.64 9.89
C GLY A 37 5.69 -1.18 8.45
N TRP A 38 6.82 -0.58 8.09
CA TRP A 38 7.09 -0.04 6.75
C TRP A 38 8.49 -0.34 6.27
N ARG A 39 8.58 -0.88 5.05
CA ARG A 39 9.83 -1.22 4.38
C ARG A 39 9.99 -0.36 3.13
N ILE A 40 11.23 -0.01 2.80
CA ILE A 40 11.58 0.66 1.54
C ILE A 40 12.03 -0.39 0.54
N ILE A 41 11.55 -0.28 -0.70
CA ILE A 41 11.97 -1.15 -1.80
C ILE A 41 13.34 -0.71 -2.30
N LYS A 42 14.24 -1.67 -2.48
CA LYS A 42 15.59 -1.48 -3.04
C LYS A 42 15.66 -1.94 -4.49
N ASN A 43 16.64 -1.42 -5.20
CA ASN A 43 17.11 -1.93 -6.50
C ASN A 43 16.03 -2.10 -7.58
N LEU A 44 14.91 -1.38 -7.43
CA LEU A 44 13.79 -1.34 -8.37
C LEU A 44 13.39 0.12 -8.55
N ASP A 45 13.46 0.60 -9.79
CA ASP A 45 12.83 1.88 -10.12
C ASP A 45 11.30 1.72 -10.16
N ARG A 46 10.60 2.85 -10.09
CA ARG A 46 9.14 2.92 -10.10
C ARG A 46 8.51 2.16 -11.27
N SER A 47 9.07 2.32 -12.47
CA SER A 47 8.49 1.77 -13.70
C SER A 47 8.66 0.26 -13.77
N THR A 48 9.83 -0.24 -13.37
CA THR A 48 10.11 -1.68 -13.29
C THR A 48 9.24 -2.34 -12.22
N LEU A 49 9.09 -1.70 -11.06
CA LEU A 49 8.19 -2.17 -10.01
C LEU A 49 6.74 -2.27 -10.50
N ALA A 50 6.23 -1.23 -11.17
CA ALA A 50 4.87 -1.23 -11.71
C ALA A 50 4.67 -2.35 -12.75
N ARG A 51 5.58 -2.47 -13.73
CA ARG A 51 5.51 -3.53 -14.76
C ARG A 51 5.55 -4.92 -14.15
N ASN A 52 6.36 -5.16 -13.13
CA ASN A 52 6.48 -6.46 -12.50
C ASN A 52 5.21 -6.84 -11.73
N ILE A 53 4.59 -5.88 -11.03
CA ILE A 53 3.33 -6.10 -10.31
C ILE A 53 2.20 -6.32 -11.33
N GLU A 54 2.09 -5.44 -12.33
CA GLU A 54 1.05 -5.50 -13.37
C GLU A 54 1.16 -6.76 -14.23
N GLY A 55 2.39 -7.13 -14.62
CA GLY A 55 2.68 -8.35 -15.38
C GLY A 55 2.35 -9.63 -14.62
N ALA A 56 2.23 -9.57 -13.29
CA ALA A 56 1.79 -10.70 -12.47
C ALA A 56 0.27 -10.72 -12.24
N ASN A 57 -0.51 -9.89 -12.95
CA ASN A 57 -1.96 -9.72 -12.78
C ASN A 57 -2.36 -9.11 -11.42
N TRP A 58 -1.51 -8.24 -10.89
CA TRP A 58 -1.76 -7.41 -9.72
C TRP A 58 -1.89 -5.95 -10.12
N ASN A 59 -2.53 -5.14 -9.27
CA ASN A 59 -2.67 -3.72 -9.50
C ASN A 59 -1.74 -2.94 -8.58
N PHE A 60 -1.09 -1.91 -9.13
CA PHE A 60 -0.29 -0.94 -8.37
C PHE A 60 -0.69 0.49 -8.73
N PHE A 61 -1.75 0.98 -8.10
CA PHE A 61 -2.38 2.24 -8.48
C PHE A 61 -2.19 3.33 -7.43
N TYR A 62 -2.28 4.58 -7.87
CA TYR A 62 -2.33 5.74 -6.99
C TYR A 62 -3.71 5.86 -6.36
N LEU A 63 -3.73 6.16 -5.06
CA LEU A 63 -4.89 6.76 -4.44
C LEU A 63 -4.78 8.27 -4.67
N ALA A 64 -5.89 8.89 -5.07
CA ALA A 64 -5.91 10.31 -5.42
C ALA A 64 -5.42 11.19 -4.24
N GLY A 65 -4.77 12.29 -4.60
CA GLY A 65 -4.24 13.25 -3.64
C GLY A 65 -2.72 13.19 -3.51
N GLU A 66 -2.15 14.37 -3.26
CA GLU A 66 -0.74 14.55 -2.94
C GLU A 66 -0.60 14.91 -1.46
N ILE A 67 0.40 14.37 -0.79
CA ILE A 67 0.66 14.63 0.62
C ILE A 67 2.03 15.25 0.77
N ARG A 68 2.06 16.41 1.42
CA ARG A 68 3.30 17.12 1.73
C ARG A 68 3.63 17.09 3.22
N ALA A 69 4.91 17.02 3.52
CA ALA A 69 5.42 17.25 4.88
C ALA A 69 6.74 18.01 4.85
N THR A 70 6.79 19.07 5.65
CA THR A 70 8.02 19.82 5.93
C THR A 70 8.50 19.49 7.33
N VAL A 71 9.79 19.17 7.50
CA VAL A 71 10.41 18.87 8.79
C VAL A 71 11.78 19.53 8.88
N LEU A 72 12.03 20.18 10.01
CA LEU A 72 13.32 20.79 10.32
C LEU A 72 14.31 19.76 10.89
N GLY A 73 15.59 19.85 10.52
CA GLY A 73 16.65 19.06 11.14
C GLY A 73 17.95 19.00 10.35
N ARG A 74 19.06 18.82 11.06
CA ARG A 74 20.43 18.73 10.52
C ARG A 74 20.75 17.34 9.98
N ASP A 75 20.31 16.29 10.68
CA ASP A 75 20.43 14.92 10.18
C ASP A 75 19.42 14.68 9.06
N ARG A 76 19.90 14.58 7.82
CA ARG A 76 19.07 14.38 6.64
C ARG A 76 18.23 13.10 6.74
N SER A 77 18.82 12.02 7.24
CA SER A 77 18.15 10.72 7.29
C SER A 77 17.04 10.69 8.33
N GLY A 78 17.34 11.06 9.57
CA GLY A 78 16.36 11.15 10.64
C GLY A 78 15.28 12.18 10.34
N THR A 79 15.61 13.27 9.65
CA THR A 79 14.64 14.28 9.22
C THR A 79 13.70 13.72 8.14
N LEU A 80 14.21 12.95 7.18
CA LEU A 80 13.38 12.28 6.19
C LEU A 80 12.47 11.23 6.83
N ARG A 81 12.99 10.38 7.72
CA ARG A 81 12.16 9.40 8.46
C ARG A 81 11.05 10.08 9.24
N ARG A 82 11.34 11.23 9.88
CA ARG A 82 10.32 12.06 10.55
C ARG A 82 9.31 12.65 9.57
N ALA A 83 9.73 13.07 8.38
CA ALA A 83 8.83 13.58 7.34
C ALA A 83 7.88 12.51 6.83
N VAL A 84 8.39 11.31 6.53
CA VAL A 84 7.57 10.16 6.12
C VAL A 84 6.60 9.76 7.23
N ARG A 85 7.05 9.72 8.49
CA ARG A 85 6.17 9.47 9.64
C ARG A 85 5.03 10.48 9.72
N ARG A 86 5.28 11.77 9.45
CA ARG A 86 4.24 12.81 9.40
C ARG A 86 3.25 12.57 8.25
N VAL A 87 3.74 12.20 7.06
CA VAL A 87 2.86 11.85 5.92
C VAL A 87 1.94 10.69 6.28
N LEU A 88 2.48 9.61 6.84
CA LEU A 88 1.70 8.43 7.24
C LEU A 88 0.69 8.76 8.34
N ALA A 89 1.07 9.58 9.33
CA ALA A 89 0.19 9.98 10.42
C ALA A 89 -1.00 10.86 9.96
N LYS A 90 -0.85 11.63 8.87
CA LYS A 90 -1.94 12.43 8.28
C LYS A 90 -3.03 11.57 7.64
N GLN A 91 -2.74 10.29 7.34
CA GLN A 91 -3.62 9.41 6.58
C GLN A 91 -4.24 8.30 7.42
N LYS A 92 -4.34 8.50 8.73
CA LYS A 92 -5.05 7.58 9.62
C LYS A 92 -6.48 7.38 9.12
N GLY A 93 -6.87 6.12 8.92
CA GLY A 93 -8.20 5.74 8.44
C GLY A 93 -8.28 5.42 6.94
N GLN A 94 -7.29 5.79 6.12
CA GLN A 94 -7.26 5.39 4.71
C GLN A 94 -6.67 3.98 4.53
N LYS A 95 -7.26 3.18 3.64
CA LYS A 95 -6.81 1.82 3.31
C LYS A 95 -5.73 1.87 2.23
N PHE A 96 -4.47 1.99 2.65
CA PHE A 96 -3.30 1.94 1.76
C PHE A 96 -2.20 1.04 2.35
N ASN A 97 -1.46 0.39 1.45
CA ASN A 97 -0.36 -0.51 1.80
C ASN A 97 0.95 -0.13 1.12
N SER A 98 0.97 0.94 0.32
CA SER A 98 2.18 1.48 -0.29
C SER A 98 2.18 3.01 -0.28
N LEU A 99 3.38 3.61 -0.27
CA LEU A 99 3.60 5.05 -0.31
C LEU A 99 4.74 5.33 -1.28
N GLU A 100 4.53 6.15 -2.28
CA GLU A 100 5.60 6.64 -3.14
C GLU A 100 6.00 8.05 -2.74
N ILE A 101 7.29 8.29 -2.53
CA ILE A 101 7.88 9.62 -2.38
C ILE A 101 8.30 10.11 -3.76
N THR A 102 7.61 11.11 -4.29
CA THR A 102 7.88 11.66 -5.63
C THR A 102 8.82 12.85 -5.60
N ASN A 103 8.99 13.51 -4.45
CA ASN A 103 9.93 14.62 -4.31
C ASN A 103 10.52 14.69 -2.90
N VAL A 104 11.81 14.99 -2.82
CA VAL A 104 12.53 15.28 -1.58
C VAL A 104 13.39 16.52 -1.81
N VAL A 105 12.98 17.64 -1.23
CA VAL A 105 13.72 18.91 -1.28
C VAL A 105 14.39 19.15 0.06
N SER A 106 15.70 19.34 0.06
CA SER A 106 16.48 19.74 1.25
C SER A 106 16.94 21.19 1.08
N LYS A 107 16.59 22.07 2.02
CA LYS A 107 16.86 23.52 1.94
C LYS A 107 17.20 24.09 3.31
N TRP A 108 17.64 25.35 3.33
CA TRP A 108 17.90 26.12 4.53
C TRP A 108 17.02 27.37 4.51
N PHE A 109 16.45 27.74 5.66
CA PHE A 109 15.76 29.01 5.85
C PHE A 109 16.20 29.60 7.19
N LEU A 110 16.73 30.82 7.18
CA LEU A 110 17.24 31.51 8.37
C LEU A 110 18.26 30.67 9.19
N GLY A 111 19.17 29.97 8.51
CA GLY A 111 20.17 29.12 9.16
C GLY A 111 19.64 27.78 9.70
N ILE A 112 18.36 27.46 9.47
CA ILE A 112 17.74 26.22 9.91
C ILE A 112 17.54 25.30 8.69
N PRO A 113 18.16 24.10 8.67
CA PRO A 113 17.95 23.12 7.62
C PRO A 113 16.57 22.45 7.74
N PHE A 114 15.95 22.19 6.60
CA PHE A 114 14.67 21.49 6.51
C PHE A 114 14.57 20.60 5.28
N ILE A 115 13.72 19.59 5.39
CA ILE A 115 13.29 18.74 4.28
C ILE A 115 11.81 18.99 4.01
N ASN A 116 11.45 19.16 2.75
CA ASN A 116 10.08 19.08 2.26
C ASN A 116 9.95 17.83 1.40
N ILE A 117 9.00 16.96 1.72
CA ILE A 117 8.68 15.80 0.89
C ILE A 117 7.30 15.92 0.27
N THR A 118 7.20 15.38 -0.93
CA THR A 118 5.95 15.10 -1.62
C THR A 118 5.80 13.59 -1.76
N ALA A 119 4.62 13.08 -1.42
CA ALA A 119 4.32 11.68 -1.53
C ALA A 119 2.89 11.42 -2.00
N HIS A 120 2.68 10.25 -2.60
CA HIS A 120 1.38 9.74 -3.00
C HIS A 120 1.14 8.38 -2.38
N LEU A 121 -0.09 8.18 -1.92
CA LEU A 121 -0.50 6.87 -1.43
C LEU A 121 -0.73 5.95 -2.62
N ARG A 122 -0.32 4.70 -2.45
CA ARG A 122 -0.49 3.64 -3.43
C ARG A 122 -1.10 2.41 -2.79
N HIS A 123 -1.70 1.58 -3.62
CA HIS A 123 -2.27 0.32 -3.16
C HIS A 123 -1.85 -0.80 -4.11
N ILE A 124 -1.37 -1.89 -3.51
CA ILE A 124 -1.01 -3.14 -4.17
C ILE A 124 -2.08 -4.18 -3.84
N GLN A 125 -2.70 -4.79 -4.86
CA GLN A 125 -3.70 -5.83 -4.66
C GLN A 125 -3.75 -6.81 -5.81
N GLN A 126 -4.18 -8.04 -5.53
CA GLN A 126 -4.40 -9.07 -6.54
C GLN A 126 -5.75 -8.84 -7.25
N GLY A 127 -5.76 -8.85 -8.58
CA GLY A 127 -6.98 -8.70 -9.39
C GLY A 127 -7.53 -7.27 -9.47
N ILE A 128 -8.50 -7.06 -10.36
CA ILE A 128 -8.98 -5.75 -10.87
C ILE A 128 -9.89 -4.98 -9.89
N GLY A 129 -10.27 -5.55 -8.75
CA GLY A 129 -11.27 -4.93 -7.87
C GLY A 129 -10.69 -3.92 -6.90
N LEU A 130 -10.89 -2.62 -7.10
CA LEU A 130 -10.87 -1.65 -5.99
C LEU A 130 -11.94 -2.08 -4.99
N VAL A 131 -11.57 -2.59 -3.81
CA VAL A 131 -12.58 -2.87 -2.77
C VAL A 131 -12.93 -1.53 -2.12
N PRO A 132 -14.16 -1.01 -2.28
CA PRO A 132 -14.57 0.21 -1.60
C PRO A 132 -14.48 0.01 -0.09
N ALA A 133 -14.15 1.07 0.65
CA ALA A 133 -13.87 0.98 2.09
C ALA A 133 -15.02 0.38 2.93
N LYS A 134 -16.24 0.27 2.38
CA LYS A 134 -17.44 -0.23 3.05
C LYS A 134 -17.71 -1.74 2.94
N ASP A 135 -17.08 -2.48 2.03
CA ASP A 135 -17.55 -3.85 1.71
C ASP A 135 -16.60 -4.98 2.14
N SER A 136 -15.88 -4.82 3.25
CA SER A 136 -15.02 -5.88 3.78
C SER A 136 -15.76 -6.99 4.53
N ALA A 137 -17.10 -7.02 4.50
CA ALA A 137 -17.90 -7.99 5.26
C ALA A 137 -18.40 -9.20 4.44
N LEU A 138 -18.18 -9.27 3.13
CA LEU A 138 -18.80 -10.33 2.31
C LEU A 138 -17.87 -10.90 1.24
N ARG A 139 -16.84 -11.64 1.67
CA ARG A 139 -16.26 -12.68 0.83
C ARG A 139 -15.61 -13.77 1.67
N MET A 140 -16.43 -14.73 2.11
CA MET A 140 -15.95 -16.07 2.43
C MET A 140 -15.97 -16.89 1.13
N PRO A 141 -14.89 -17.59 0.75
CA PRO A 141 -14.97 -18.62 -0.26
C PRO A 141 -15.39 -19.91 0.45
N VAL A 142 -16.60 -20.40 0.18
CA VAL A 142 -16.96 -21.77 0.55
C VAL A 142 -17.57 -22.43 -0.68
N GLY A 143 -16.81 -23.34 -1.26
CA GLY A 143 -17.24 -24.18 -2.35
C GLY A 143 -18.48 -25.00 -1.97
N ALA A 144 -19.38 -25.12 -2.93
CA ALA A 144 -20.44 -26.10 -2.86
C ALA A 144 -19.83 -27.52 -2.81
N PRO A 145 -20.55 -28.44 -2.15
CA PRO A 145 -20.92 -29.65 -2.86
C PRO A 145 -22.44 -29.77 -2.91
N ASN A 146 -22.94 -30.06 -4.11
CA ASN A 146 -24.31 -30.42 -4.40
C ASN A 146 -24.80 -31.49 -3.42
N LYS A 147 -25.94 -31.23 -2.77
CA LYS A 147 -26.80 -32.27 -2.22
C LYS A 147 -28.21 -32.07 -2.75
N GLU A 148 -28.68 -33.15 -3.34
CA GLU A 148 -29.98 -33.44 -3.94
C GLU A 148 -31.19 -32.75 -3.29
N MET A 149 -32.10 -32.28 -4.15
CA MET A 149 -33.42 -31.80 -3.76
C MET A 149 -34.34 -32.99 -3.41
N PRO A 150 -34.98 -33.04 -2.24
CA PRO A 150 -36.10 -33.94 -2.03
C PRO A 150 -37.39 -33.24 -2.48
N THR A 151 -37.97 -33.77 -3.56
CA THR A 151 -39.32 -33.48 -4.05
C THR A 151 -40.36 -33.64 -2.94
N LYS A 152 -40.95 -32.54 -2.47
CA LYS A 152 -42.19 -32.60 -1.68
C LYS A 152 -43.39 -32.34 -2.60
N ARG A 153 -44.17 -33.40 -2.81
CA ARG A 153 -45.54 -33.34 -3.35
C ARG A 153 -46.42 -32.59 -2.35
N TYR A 154 -47.07 -31.51 -2.79
CA TYR A 154 -48.22 -30.95 -2.09
C TYR A 154 -49.48 -31.35 -2.84
N THR A 155 -50.20 -32.32 -2.27
CA THR A 155 -51.58 -32.63 -2.62
C THR A 155 -52.47 -31.53 -2.03
N ALA A 156 -53.12 -30.74 -2.88
CA ALA A 156 -54.18 -29.84 -2.45
C ALA A 156 -55.46 -30.64 -2.19
N LEU A 157 -55.93 -30.64 -0.94
CA LEU A 157 -57.26 -31.11 -0.58
C LEU A 157 -58.24 -29.94 -0.77
N ILE A 158 -59.19 -30.12 -1.70
CA ILE A 158 -60.39 -29.29 -1.81
C ILE A 158 -61.40 -29.82 -0.79
N PRO A 159 -62.12 -28.94 -0.07
CA PRO A 159 -63.49 -29.23 0.31
C PRO A 159 -64.45 -28.25 -0.36
N SER A 160 -65.40 -28.84 -1.07
CA SER A 160 -66.65 -28.27 -1.54
C SER A 160 -67.58 -27.91 -0.38
N SER A 161 -68.22 -26.74 -0.48
CA SER A 161 -69.65 -26.49 -0.25
C SER A 161 -70.00 -25.06 -0.64
#